data_AF-A0AAX4NEV5-F1
#
_entry.id   AF-A0AAX4NEV5-F1
#
_cell.length_a   1.000
_cell.length_b   1.000
_cell.length_c   1.000
_cell.angle_alpha   90.00
_cell.angle_beta   90.00
_cell.angle_gamma   90.00
#
_symmetry.space_group_name_H-M   'P 1'
#
loop_
_entity.id
_entity.type
_entity.pdbx_description
1 polymer ?
#
loop_
_entity_poly.entity_id
_entity_poly.type
_entity_poly.pdbx_seq_one_letter_code
_entity_poly.pdbx_strand_id
1 'polypeptide(L)'
;MVRVGIFTLDFKFYHDIIADLRKWKIPFTSLESKSNIPRDILVVLSSEKDERFWDRQINARDSTYGIRNSLPLLMNLETFDEVIIGVDPGPYPGLAVVADNVLTEAFEMPLIEMVRSEVIKIRDSYRYRNISIKIGDGDKPHRDQIIHDLISTGIDIKVVDERNTSMPHKIHNNALSAARIASLGNIFVPPRNNEKMGKKDVYDREFLTIQAALNNVF
;
A
#
# COMPACT_ATOMS: atom_id res chain seq x y z
N MET A 1 4.53 -20.02 -4.46
CA MET A 1 4.13 -18.75 -3.84
C MET A 1 5.31 -17.80 -3.95
N VAL A 2 5.11 -16.64 -4.58
CA VAL A 2 6.13 -15.58 -4.71
C VAL A 2 6.56 -15.09 -3.34
N ARG A 3 7.86 -14.80 -3.18
CA ARG A 3 8.41 -14.25 -1.94
C ARG A 3 9.48 -13.19 -2.20
N VAL A 4 9.72 -12.35 -1.20
CA VAL A 4 10.84 -11.40 -1.15
C VAL A 4 12.10 -12.10 -0.65
N GLY A 5 13.23 -11.89 -1.30
CA GLY A 5 14.55 -12.22 -0.74
C GLY A 5 15.07 -11.08 0.12
N ILE A 6 15.72 -11.38 1.24
CA ILE A 6 16.40 -10.38 2.07
C ILE A 6 17.88 -10.69 2.07
N PHE A 7 18.71 -9.74 1.65
CA PHE A 7 20.17 -9.86 1.70
C PHE A 7 20.76 -8.53 2.17
N THR A 8 21.21 -8.46 3.42
CA THR A 8 21.75 -7.22 4.00
C THR A 8 22.79 -7.54 5.07
N LEU A 9 23.85 -6.74 5.15
CA LEU A 9 24.79 -6.75 6.27
C LEU A 9 24.41 -5.72 7.36
N ASP A 10 23.47 -4.82 7.06
CA ASP A 10 22.91 -3.87 8.03
C ASP A 10 21.88 -4.59 8.93
N PHE A 11 22.30 -4.85 10.17
CA PHE A 11 21.48 -5.54 11.18
C PHE A 11 20.20 -4.77 11.52
N LYS A 12 20.24 -3.44 11.55
CA LYS A 12 19.05 -2.64 11.87
C LYS A 12 18.02 -2.78 10.74
N PHE A 13 18.46 -2.58 9.49
CA PHE A 13 17.60 -2.77 8.32
C PHE A 13 17.00 -4.18 8.28
N TYR A 14 17.81 -5.21 8.55
CA TYR A 14 17.36 -6.60 8.60
C TYR A 14 16.21 -6.84 9.59
N HIS A 15 16.31 -6.27 10.79
CA HIS A 15 15.27 -6.39 11.80
C HIS A 15 14.00 -5.61 11.42
N ASP A 16 14.16 -4.38 10.96
CA ASP A 16 13.05 -3.50 10.57
C ASP A 16 12.27 -4.12 9.39
N ILE A 17 12.96 -4.62 8.35
CA ILE A 17 12.32 -5.19 7.17
C ILE A 17 11.58 -6.50 7.47
N ILE A 18 12.10 -7.35 8.36
CA ILE A 18 11.40 -8.58 8.77
C ILE A 18 10.12 -8.25 9.53
N ALA A 19 10.17 -7.27 10.45
CA ALA A 19 9.00 -6.85 11.20
C ALA A 19 7.91 -6.30 10.26
N ASP A 20 8.29 -5.44 9.31
CA ASP A 20 7.36 -4.86 8.38
C ASP A 20 6.81 -5.88 7.37
N LEU A 21 7.64 -6.75 6.78
CA LEU A 21 7.14 -7.79 5.86
C LEU A 21 6.12 -8.72 6.55
N ARG A 22 6.32 -9.04 7.84
CA ARG A 22 5.34 -9.78 8.65
C ARG A 22 4.04 -9.00 8.83
N LYS A 23 4.12 -7.70 9.15
CA LYS A 23 2.95 -6.82 9.30
C LYS A 23 2.16 -6.73 7.99
N TRP A 24 2.85 -6.64 6.87
CA TRP A 24 2.28 -6.60 5.52
C TRP A 24 1.82 -7.97 5.00
N LYS A 25 2.10 -9.05 5.75
CA LYS A 25 1.83 -10.45 5.37
C LYS A 25 2.44 -10.82 4.01
N ILE A 26 3.55 -10.20 3.63
CA ILE A 26 4.28 -10.51 2.40
C ILE A 26 5.24 -11.67 2.71
N PRO A 27 5.17 -12.79 1.98
CA PRO A 27 6.11 -13.88 2.15
C PRO A 27 7.56 -13.47 1.87
N PHE A 28 8.51 -13.95 2.68
CA PHE A 28 9.92 -13.62 2.50
C PHE A 28 10.86 -14.75 2.92
N THR A 29 12.14 -14.63 2.56
CA THR A 29 13.22 -15.50 3.01
C THR A 29 14.54 -14.73 3.07
N SER A 30 15.35 -14.99 4.09
CA SER A 30 16.71 -14.45 4.17
C SER A 30 17.63 -15.27 3.26
N LEU A 31 18.41 -14.59 2.45
CA LEU A 31 19.36 -15.19 1.53
C LEU A 31 20.73 -15.36 2.20
N GLU A 32 21.30 -16.56 2.08
CA GLU A 32 22.62 -16.87 2.64
C GLU A 32 23.77 -16.51 1.70
N SER A 33 23.49 -16.35 0.39
CA SER A 33 24.52 -16.02 -0.60
C SER A 33 24.00 -15.12 -1.71
N LYS A 34 24.91 -14.37 -2.35
CA LYS A 34 24.64 -13.53 -3.54
C LYS A 34 24.41 -14.38 -4.81
N SER A 35 24.76 -15.66 -4.78
CA SER A 35 24.65 -16.60 -5.89
C SER A 35 23.37 -17.43 -5.83
N ASN A 36 22.84 -17.83 -6.99
CA ASN A 36 21.71 -18.76 -7.11
C ASN A 36 20.43 -18.31 -6.39
N ILE A 37 19.92 -17.13 -6.75
CA ILE A 37 18.63 -16.63 -6.25
C ILE A 37 17.50 -17.61 -6.66
N PRO A 38 16.73 -18.16 -5.71
CA PRO A 38 15.61 -19.04 -5.99
C PRO A 38 14.61 -18.41 -6.98
N ARG A 39 14.03 -19.23 -7.86
CA ARG A 39 13.10 -18.76 -8.91
C ARG A 39 11.80 -18.16 -8.37
N ASP A 40 11.41 -18.51 -7.14
CA ASP A 40 10.25 -17.94 -6.45
C ASP A 40 10.51 -16.56 -5.83
N ILE A 41 11.76 -16.08 -5.88
CA ILE A 41 12.15 -14.73 -5.46
C ILE A 41 12.15 -13.80 -6.66
N LEU A 42 11.21 -12.86 -6.68
CA LEU A 42 11.09 -11.86 -7.75
C LEU A 42 11.88 -10.58 -7.48
N VAL A 43 12.22 -10.32 -6.21
CA VAL A 43 12.90 -9.11 -5.76
C VAL A 43 13.71 -9.40 -4.51
N VAL A 44 14.89 -8.78 -4.40
CA VAL A 44 15.72 -8.80 -3.20
C VAL A 44 15.70 -7.43 -2.55
N LEU A 45 15.43 -7.38 -1.24
CA LEU A 45 15.55 -6.19 -0.41
C LEU A 45 16.86 -6.21 0.37
N SER A 46 17.53 -5.06 0.40
CA SER A 46 18.82 -4.83 1.04
C SER A 46 18.88 -3.40 1.54
N SER A 47 19.81 -3.09 2.45
CA SER A 47 20.04 -1.71 2.89
C SER A 47 20.67 -0.89 1.76
N GLU A 48 20.47 0.43 1.77
CA GLU A 48 21.16 1.35 0.86
C GLU A 48 22.70 1.30 0.98
N LYS A 49 23.21 0.76 2.09
CA LYS A 49 24.64 0.59 2.35
C LYS A 49 25.22 -0.69 1.74
N ASP A 50 24.38 -1.63 1.33
CA ASP A 50 24.82 -2.89 0.75
C ASP A 50 25.15 -2.74 -0.73
N GLU A 51 26.11 -3.50 -1.23
CA GLU A 51 26.42 -3.53 -2.66
C GLU A 51 25.30 -4.20 -3.46
N ARG A 52 25.01 -3.64 -4.63
CA ARG A 52 24.12 -4.28 -5.60
C ARG A 52 24.82 -5.46 -6.27
N PHE A 53 24.17 -6.61 -6.29
CA PHE A 53 24.66 -7.84 -6.92
C PHE A 53 23.64 -8.51 -7.85
N TRP A 54 22.40 -8.00 -7.89
CA TRP A 54 21.34 -8.55 -8.72
C TRP A 54 20.47 -7.46 -9.35
N ASP A 55 19.94 -7.74 -10.54
CA ASP A 55 19.17 -6.75 -11.31
C ASP A 55 17.88 -6.36 -10.60
N ARG A 56 17.19 -7.31 -9.96
CA ARG A 56 15.96 -7.07 -9.21
C ARG A 56 16.22 -6.88 -7.70
N GLN A 57 17.35 -6.25 -7.36
CA GLN A 57 17.65 -5.81 -5.99
C GLN A 57 17.22 -4.36 -5.78
N ILE A 58 16.59 -4.11 -4.63
CA ILE A 58 16.27 -2.77 -4.14
C ILE A 58 17.13 -2.52 -2.90
N ASN A 59 18.05 -1.56 -3.05
CA ASN A 59 18.83 -0.98 -1.97
C ASN A 59 18.00 0.15 -1.34
N ALA A 60 17.44 -0.10 -0.15
CA ALA A 60 16.45 0.76 0.47
C ALA A 60 17.01 1.48 1.70
N ARG A 61 16.70 2.76 1.81
CA ARG A 61 17.06 3.61 2.97
C ARG A 61 16.33 3.21 4.26
N ASP A 62 15.14 2.62 4.12
CA ASP A 62 14.31 2.13 5.20
C ASP A 62 13.41 0.98 4.72
N SER A 63 12.87 0.21 5.66
CA SER A 63 12.07 -0.99 5.39
C SER A 63 10.78 -0.70 4.61
N THR A 64 10.04 0.35 4.99
CA THR A 64 8.78 0.73 4.34
C THR A 64 9.01 1.16 2.90
N TYR A 65 10.07 1.95 2.65
CA TYR A 65 10.50 2.30 1.30
C TYR A 65 10.79 1.04 0.48
N GLY A 66 11.58 0.10 1.03
CA GLY A 66 11.91 -1.15 0.35
C GLY A 66 10.68 -1.97 -0.04
N ILE A 67 9.73 -2.13 0.89
CA ILE A 67 8.49 -2.88 0.64
C ILE A 67 7.68 -2.22 -0.47
N ARG A 68 7.32 -0.94 -0.31
CA ARG A 68 6.51 -0.20 -1.29
C ARG A 68 7.12 -0.22 -2.69
N ASN A 69 8.45 -0.05 -2.78
CA ASN A 69 9.18 -0.04 -4.03
C ASN A 69 9.25 -1.42 -4.70
N SER A 70 9.08 -2.50 -3.92
CA SER A 70 9.12 -3.89 -4.38
C SER A 70 7.78 -4.44 -4.87
N LEU A 71 6.67 -3.83 -4.48
CA LEU A 71 5.32 -4.34 -4.78
C LEU A 71 5.05 -4.59 -6.27
N PRO A 72 5.38 -3.69 -7.22
CA PRO A 72 5.11 -3.99 -8.63
C PRO A 72 5.94 -5.19 -9.11
N LEU A 73 7.19 -5.33 -8.67
CA LEU A 73 8.05 -6.46 -9.04
C LEU A 73 7.50 -7.79 -8.53
N LEU A 74 6.92 -7.79 -7.33
CA LEU A 74 6.24 -8.97 -6.77
C LEU A 74 4.99 -9.36 -7.58
N MET A 75 4.41 -8.41 -8.31
CA MET A 75 3.28 -8.60 -9.24
C MET A 75 3.73 -8.81 -10.70
N ASN A 76 5.03 -9.03 -10.95
CA ASN A 76 5.63 -9.12 -12.28
C ASN A 76 5.45 -7.87 -13.16
N LEU A 77 5.34 -6.70 -12.54
CA LEU A 77 5.32 -5.39 -13.17
C LEU A 77 6.65 -4.66 -12.90
N GLU A 78 7.06 -3.75 -13.78
CA GLU A 78 8.21 -2.87 -13.49
C GLU A 78 7.83 -1.67 -12.61
N THR A 79 6.61 -1.16 -12.82
CA THR A 79 6.00 -0.01 -12.16
C THR A 79 4.49 -0.19 -12.20
N PHE A 80 3.76 0.42 -11.27
CA PHE A 80 2.31 0.56 -11.39
C PHE A 80 1.94 1.60 -12.45
N ASP A 81 0.80 1.43 -13.10
CA ASP A 81 0.26 2.43 -14.02
C ASP A 81 -0.37 3.59 -13.24
N GLU A 82 -1.09 3.28 -12.18
CA GLU A 82 -1.79 4.24 -11.33
C GLU A 82 -1.68 3.88 -9.84
N VAL A 83 -1.34 4.88 -9.02
CA VAL A 83 -1.45 4.83 -7.55
C VAL A 83 -2.44 5.89 -7.09
N ILE A 84 -3.47 5.48 -6.36
CA ILE A 84 -4.48 6.37 -5.79
C ILE A 84 -4.36 6.32 -4.26
N ILE A 85 -4.22 7.48 -3.65
CA ILE A 85 -4.30 7.65 -2.20
C ILE A 85 -5.71 8.07 -1.85
N GLY A 86 -6.45 7.24 -1.13
CA GLY A 86 -7.74 7.60 -0.54
C GLY A 86 -7.55 8.18 0.85
N VAL A 87 -8.26 9.26 1.15
CA VAL A 87 -8.26 9.90 2.47
C VAL A 87 -9.70 10.06 2.95
N ASP A 88 -10.00 9.47 4.10
CA ASP A 88 -11.23 9.71 4.85
C ASP A 88 -10.97 10.81 5.89
N PRO A 89 -11.52 12.02 5.71
CA PRO A 89 -11.24 13.15 6.60
C PRO A 89 -11.88 12.97 7.99
N GLY A 90 -11.20 13.47 9.01
CA GLY A 90 -11.65 13.46 10.40
C GLY A 90 -10.50 13.77 11.35
N PRO A 91 -10.71 13.72 12.68
CA PRO A 91 -9.65 13.95 13.66
C PRO A 91 -8.57 12.85 13.64
N TYR A 92 -8.95 11.64 13.22
CA TYR A 92 -8.05 10.50 12.96
C TYR A 92 -8.23 10.05 11.51
N PRO A 93 -7.64 10.76 10.54
CA PRO A 93 -7.92 10.51 9.13
C PRO A 93 -7.63 9.07 8.72
N GLY A 94 -8.54 8.44 8.00
CA GLY A 94 -8.25 7.19 7.32
C GLY A 94 -7.36 7.44 6.11
N LEU A 95 -6.38 6.58 5.87
CA LEU A 95 -5.55 6.62 4.67
C LEU A 95 -5.48 5.23 4.05
N ALA A 96 -5.68 5.15 2.75
CA ALA A 96 -5.52 3.92 1.99
C ALA A 96 -4.77 4.17 0.69
N VAL A 97 -4.06 3.16 0.21
CA VAL A 97 -3.34 3.21 -1.07
C VAL A 97 -3.83 2.07 -1.94
N VAL A 98 -4.28 2.40 -3.15
CA VAL A 98 -4.68 1.46 -4.19
C VAL A 98 -3.74 1.62 -5.37
N ALA A 99 -3.07 0.55 -5.77
CA ALA A 99 -2.17 0.53 -6.92
C ALA A 99 -2.72 -0.46 -7.95
N ASP A 100 -3.04 0.02 -9.17
CA ASP A 100 -3.66 -0.79 -10.24
C ASP A 100 -4.84 -1.67 -9.76
N ASN A 101 -5.74 -1.08 -8.98
CA ASN A 101 -6.91 -1.71 -8.33
C ASN A 101 -6.60 -2.74 -7.23
N VAL A 102 -5.34 -2.85 -6.79
CA VAL A 102 -4.95 -3.64 -5.63
C VAL A 102 -4.84 -2.74 -4.41
N LEU A 103 -5.58 -3.06 -3.35
CA LEU A 103 -5.44 -2.39 -2.06
C LEU A 103 -4.13 -2.84 -1.40
N THR A 104 -3.15 -1.94 -1.36
CA THR A 104 -1.82 -2.22 -0.81
C THR A 104 -1.71 -1.84 0.66
N GLU A 105 -2.37 -0.75 1.06
CA GLU A 105 -2.33 -0.23 2.42
C GLU A 105 -3.69 0.34 2.83
N ALA A 106 -4.05 0.19 4.11
CA ALA A 106 -5.17 0.88 4.73
C ALA A 106 -4.90 1.01 6.25
N PHE A 107 -4.88 2.23 6.77
CA PHE A 107 -4.64 2.50 8.19
C PHE A 107 -5.20 3.86 8.61
N GLU A 108 -5.36 4.05 9.91
CA GLU A 108 -5.77 5.33 10.49
C GLU A 108 -4.53 6.12 10.90
N MET A 109 -4.52 7.39 10.54
CA MET A 109 -3.51 8.34 11.00
C MET A 109 -3.83 8.76 12.43
N PRO A 110 -2.83 8.86 13.31
CA PRO A 110 -3.05 9.30 14.68
C PRO A 110 -3.43 10.78 14.78
N LEU A 111 -3.05 11.58 13.77
CA LEU A 111 -3.22 13.02 13.72
C LEU A 111 -3.35 13.50 12.27
N ILE A 112 -4.12 14.57 12.05
CA ILE A 112 -4.34 15.19 10.74
C ILE A 112 -3.06 15.78 10.14
N GLU A 113 -2.20 16.38 10.97
CA GLU A 113 -0.96 17.06 10.54
C GLU A 113 0.06 16.08 9.92
N MET A 114 -0.09 14.79 10.20
CA MET A 114 0.79 13.75 9.67
C MET A 114 0.44 13.33 8.25
N VAL A 115 -0.78 13.61 7.76
CA VAL A 115 -1.27 13.17 6.44
C VAL A 115 -0.32 13.61 5.34
N ARG A 116 0.09 14.88 5.33
CA ARG A 116 1.02 15.42 4.32
C ARG A 116 2.34 14.66 4.28
N SER A 117 2.92 14.39 5.46
CA SER A 117 4.20 13.69 5.55
C SER A 117 4.10 12.25 5.04
N GLU A 118 2.97 11.57 5.30
CA GLU A 118 2.76 10.20 4.85
C GLU A 118 2.48 10.13 3.35
N VAL A 119 1.70 11.08 2.80
CA VAL A 119 1.51 11.22 1.35
C VAL A 119 2.84 11.41 0.63
N ILE A 120 3.74 12.27 1.15
CA ILE A 120 5.09 12.44 0.58
C ILE A 120 5.88 11.14 0.63
N LYS A 121 5.85 10.41 1.75
CA LYS A 121 6.52 9.10 1.83
C LYS A 121 5.96 8.11 0.81
N ILE A 122 4.64 8.03 0.64
CA ILE A 122 3.99 7.16 -0.37
C ILE A 122 4.46 7.55 -1.78
N ARG A 123 4.37 8.84 -2.11
CA ARG A 123 4.83 9.42 -3.39
C ARG A 123 6.29 9.06 -3.69
N ASP A 124 7.15 9.10 -2.69
CA ASP A 124 8.60 8.90 -2.88
C ASP A 124 9.00 7.41 -2.87
N SER A 125 8.15 6.50 -2.37
CA SER A 125 8.51 5.08 -2.17
C SER A 125 7.83 4.12 -3.14
N TYR A 126 6.62 4.41 -3.61
CA TYR A 126 5.99 3.62 -4.68
C TYR A 126 6.63 3.91 -6.04
N ARG A 127 6.67 2.89 -6.91
CA ARG A 127 6.97 3.08 -8.34
C ARG A 127 5.66 3.14 -9.11
N TYR A 128 5.39 4.28 -9.74
CA TYR A 128 4.17 4.51 -10.51
C TYR A 128 4.42 5.42 -11.71
N ARG A 129 3.51 5.38 -12.69
CA ARG A 129 3.44 6.38 -13.76
C ARG A 129 2.58 7.57 -13.37
N ASN A 130 1.43 7.33 -12.74
CA ASN A 130 0.52 8.36 -12.29
C ASN A 130 0.18 8.19 -10.81
N ILE A 131 0.05 9.32 -10.09
CA ILE A 131 -0.41 9.36 -8.71
C ILE A 131 -1.49 10.42 -8.53
N SER A 132 -2.54 10.10 -7.78
CA SER A 132 -3.60 11.05 -7.43
C SER A 132 -4.11 10.81 -6.01
N ILE A 133 -4.80 11.81 -5.47
CA ILE A 133 -5.43 11.76 -4.14
C ILE A 133 -6.93 11.92 -4.29
N LYS A 134 -7.70 11.02 -3.69
CA LYS A 134 -9.15 11.13 -3.53
C LYS A 134 -9.47 11.40 -2.07
N ILE A 135 -10.27 12.43 -1.80
CA ILE A 135 -10.66 12.81 -0.44
C ILE A 135 -12.18 12.79 -0.32
N GLY A 136 -12.66 12.17 0.75
CA GLY A 136 -14.08 12.13 1.10
C GLY A 136 -14.73 13.52 1.26
N ASP A 137 -16.05 13.62 1.01
CA ASP A 137 -16.81 14.87 1.14
C ASP A 137 -17.39 15.11 2.54
N GLY A 138 -17.30 14.13 3.46
CA GLY A 138 -17.95 14.13 4.76
C GLY A 138 -17.55 15.27 5.71
N ASP A 139 -16.39 15.16 6.37
CA ASP A 139 -15.94 16.10 7.41
C ASP A 139 -15.30 17.36 6.80
N LYS A 140 -16.13 18.36 6.50
CA LYS A 140 -15.71 19.58 5.80
C LYS A 140 -14.52 20.33 6.47
N PRO A 141 -14.52 20.62 7.79
CA PRO A 141 -13.38 21.29 8.42
C PRO A 141 -12.06 20.52 8.27
N HIS A 142 -12.04 19.23 8.61
CA HIS A 142 -10.81 18.42 8.52
C HIS A 142 -10.40 18.20 7.05
N ARG A 143 -11.37 18.01 6.15
CA ARG A 143 -11.12 17.88 4.71
C ARG A 143 -10.46 19.14 4.15
N ASP A 144 -10.98 20.31 4.43
CA ASP A 144 -10.48 21.57 3.89
C ASP A 144 -9.04 21.84 4.41
N GLN A 145 -8.75 21.47 5.67
CA GLN A 145 -7.38 21.49 6.21
C GLN A 145 -6.46 20.50 5.49
N ILE A 146 -6.88 19.23 5.32
CA ILE A 146 -6.10 18.21 4.60
C ILE A 146 -5.79 18.68 3.17
N ILE A 147 -6.79 19.22 2.46
CA ILE A 147 -6.60 19.76 1.11
C ILE A 147 -5.54 20.86 1.14
N HIS A 148 -5.66 21.82 2.06
CA HIS A 148 -4.71 22.92 2.19
C HIS A 148 -3.27 22.43 2.37
N ASP A 149 -3.06 21.47 3.27
CA ASP A 149 -1.73 20.91 3.55
C ASP A 149 -1.16 20.14 2.34
N LEU A 150 -2.03 19.47 1.59
CA LEU A 150 -1.64 18.63 0.46
C LEU A 150 -1.39 19.39 -0.85
N ILE A 151 -1.91 20.61 -1.02
CA ILE A 151 -1.65 21.44 -2.23
C ILE A 151 -0.15 21.54 -2.52
N SER A 152 0.67 21.70 -1.48
CA SER A 152 2.13 21.83 -1.60
C SER A 152 2.84 20.58 -2.12
N THR A 153 2.16 19.43 -2.18
CA THR A 153 2.75 18.17 -2.66
C THR A 153 2.81 18.09 -4.19
N GLY A 154 2.00 18.90 -4.88
CA GLY A 154 1.88 18.91 -6.34
C GLY A 154 1.13 17.69 -6.91
N ILE A 155 0.50 16.87 -6.08
CA ILE A 155 -0.33 15.73 -6.51
C ILE A 155 -1.76 16.21 -6.77
N ASP A 156 -2.38 15.71 -7.85
CA ASP A 156 -3.76 16.04 -8.17
C ASP A 156 -4.73 15.52 -7.09
N ILE A 157 -5.58 16.42 -6.58
CA ILE A 157 -6.55 16.14 -5.53
C ILE A 157 -7.97 16.21 -6.09
N LYS A 158 -8.78 15.19 -5.79
CA LYS A 158 -10.21 15.14 -6.12
C LYS A 158 -11.05 14.88 -4.88
N VAL A 159 -12.04 15.75 -4.64
CA VAL A 159 -13.07 15.48 -3.62
C VAL A 159 -14.14 14.57 -4.22
N VAL A 160 -14.55 13.54 -3.49
CA VAL A 160 -15.51 12.52 -3.95
C VAL A 160 -16.70 12.40 -2.99
N ASP A 161 -17.90 12.22 -3.53
CA ASP A 161 -19.13 12.06 -2.75
C ASP A 161 -19.25 10.62 -2.22
N GLU A 162 -19.27 10.47 -0.90
CA GLU A 162 -19.30 9.19 -0.21
C GLU A 162 -20.72 8.62 -0.03
N ARG A 163 -21.77 9.40 -0.32
CA ARG A 163 -23.16 9.06 0.04
C ARG A 163 -23.68 7.77 -0.59
N ASN A 164 -23.09 7.34 -1.70
CA ASN A 164 -23.42 6.07 -2.35
C ASN A 164 -22.59 4.86 -1.89
N THR A 165 -21.64 5.05 -0.97
CA THR A 165 -20.75 3.98 -0.44
C THR A 165 -21.13 3.50 0.96
N SER A 166 -22.14 4.12 1.57
CA SER A 166 -22.62 3.80 2.91
C SER A 166 -23.50 2.55 2.91
N MET A 167 -22.91 1.38 2.72
CA MET A 167 -23.50 0.17 3.27
C MET A 167 -23.45 0.31 4.80
N PRO A 168 -24.59 0.29 5.52
CA PRO A 168 -24.63 0.58 6.95
C PRO A 168 -23.95 -0.56 7.72
N HIS A 169 -22.64 -0.45 7.89
CA HIS A 169 -21.87 -1.30 8.78
C HIS A 169 -21.68 -0.58 10.11
N LYS A 170 -21.97 -1.27 11.20
CA LYS A 170 -21.79 -0.80 12.60
C LYS A 170 -20.32 -0.50 12.98
N ILE A 171 -19.39 -0.55 12.03
CA ILE A 171 -17.96 -0.41 12.26
C ILE A 171 -17.55 0.94 11.64
N HIS A 172 -17.41 1.96 12.48
CA HIS A 172 -16.66 3.16 12.12
C HIS A 172 -15.19 2.76 12.01
N ASN A 173 -14.69 2.64 10.78
CA ASN A 173 -13.29 2.33 10.50
C ASN A 173 -12.87 3.26 9.37
N ASN A 174 -12.10 4.29 9.71
CA ASN A 174 -11.77 5.36 8.77
C ASN A 174 -10.84 4.82 7.68
N ALA A 175 -9.98 3.84 8.00
CA ALA A 175 -9.13 3.17 7.01
C ALA A 175 -9.95 2.41 5.95
N LEU A 176 -11.06 1.79 6.33
CA LEU A 176 -11.97 1.13 5.40
C LEU A 176 -12.70 2.15 4.51
N SER A 177 -13.17 3.26 5.09
CA SER A 177 -13.74 4.37 4.33
C SER A 177 -12.73 4.93 3.32
N ALA A 178 -11.48 5.14 3.73
CA ALA A 178 -10.40 5.60 2.86
C ALA A 178 -10.13 4.62 1.70
N ALA A 179 -10.18 3.30 1.94
CA ALA A 179 -10.04 2.30 0.89
C ALA A 179 -11.19 2.36 -0.13
N ARG A 180 -12.42 2.59 0.33
CA ARG A 180 -13.59 2.82 -0.55
C ARG A 180 -13.43 4.10 -1.36
N ILE A 181 -13.00 5.19 -0.72
CA ILE A 181 -12.72 6.50 -1.35
C ILE A 181 -11.67 6.35 -2.45
N ALA A 182 -10.56 5.65 -2.20
CA ALA A 182 -9.53 5.38 -3.21
C ALA A 182 -10.10 4.64 -4.43
N SER A 183 -11.01 3.69 -4.19
CA SER A 183 -11.58 2.81 -5.22
C SER A 183 -12.75 3.43 -6.00
N LEU A 184 -13.28 4.59 -5.60
CA LEU A 184 -14.42 5.23 -6.26
C LEU A 184 -14.12 5.59 -7.72
N GLY A 185 -14.95 5.09 -8.65
CA GLY A 185 -14.80 5.33 -10.09
C GLY A 185 -13.86 4.36 -10.81
N ASN A 186 -13.16 3.50 -10.08
CA ASN A 186 -12.46 2.35 -10.65
C ASN A 186 -13.47 1.19 -10.76
N ILE A 187 -13.35 0.34 -11.78
CA ILE A 187 -14.30 -0.78 -11.97
C ILE A 187 -14.18 -1.73 -10.78
N PHE A 188 -15.09 -1.59 -9.82
CA PHE A 188 -15.21 -2.47 -8.68
C PHE A 188 -15.84 -3.78 -9.15
N VAL A 189 -15.02 -4.81 -9.38
CA VAL A 189 -15.49 -6.19 -9.54
C VAL A 189 -15.30 -6.89 -8.20
N PRO A 190 -16.34 -6.98 -7.35
CA PRO A 190 -16.22 -7.73 -6.11
C PRO A 190 -15.92 -9.20 -6.47
N PRO A 191 -15.04 -9.89 -5.73
CA PRO A 191 -14.81 -11.30 -5.94
C PRO A 191 -16.13 -12.07 -5.76
N ARG A 192 -16.64 -12.67 -6.85
CA ARG A 192 -17.78 -13.58 -6.79
C ARG A 192 -17.33 -14.88 -6.12
N ASN A 193 -17.54 -15.01 -4.81
CA ASN A 193 -17.50 -16.32 -4.15
C ASN A 193 -18.74 -16.54 -3.30
N ASN A 194 -19.58 -17.48 -3.75
CA ASN A 194 -20.76 -18.00 -3.04
C ASN A 194 -20.37 -19.14 -2.08
N GLU A 195 -19.29 -18.99 -1.32
CA GLU A 195 -18.94 -19.95 -0.27
C GLU A 195 -19.06 -19.28 1.09
N LYS A 196 -19.79 -19.94 2.00
CA LYS A 196 -19.86 -19.58 3.42
C LYS A 196 -18.48 -19.79 4.04
N MET A 197 -17.60 -18.80 3.93
CA MET A 197 -16.25 -18.80 4.48
C MET A 197 -16.19 -17.90 5.71
N GLY A 198 -15.74 -18.47 6.84
CA GLY A 198 -15.74 -17.83 8.16
C GLY A 198 -14.88 -16.57 8.23
N LYS A 199 -15.23 -15.66 9.17
CA LYS A 199 -14.53 -14.42 9.60
C LYS A 199 -13.32 -13.97 8.75
N LYS A 200 -13.52 -13.74 7.46
CA LYS A 200 -12.51 -13.06 6.61
C LYS A 200 -12.46 -11.59 7.01
N ASP A 201 -11.27 -11.03 6.96
CA ASP A 201 -11.01 -9.60 7.13
C ASP A 201 -11.93 -8.80 6.19
N VAL A 202 -12.50 -7.68 6.64
CA VAL A 202 -13.49 -6.91 5.87
C VAL A 202 -12.89 -6.47 4.53
N TYR A 203 -11.59 -6.19 4.52
CA TYR A 203 -10.83 -5.85 3.32
C TYR A 203 -10.83 -6.96 2.26
N ASP A 204 -10.60 -8.22 2.62
CA ASP A 204 -10.56 -9.34 1.66
C ASP A 204 -11.93 -9.64 1.01
N ARG A 205 -13.02 -9.11 1.59
CA ARG A 205 -14.37 -9.24 1.02
C ARG A 205 -14.68 -8.14 0.01
N GLU A 206 -14.14 -6.95 0.24
CA GLU A 206 -14.47 -5.76 -0.54
C GLU A 206 -13.39 -5.47 -1.59
N PHE A 207 -12.12 -5.79 -1.36
CA PHE A 207 -11.02 -5.39 -2.23
C PHE A 207 -10.16 -6.59 -2.64
N LEU A 208 -9.52 -6.48 -3.81
CA LEU A 208 -8.34 -7.28 -4.12
C LEU A 208 -7.18 -6.74 -3.28
N THR A 209 -6.84 -7.42 -2.18
CA THR A 209 -5.72 -7.02 -1.31
C THR A 209 -4.39 -7.45 -1.91
N ILE A 210 -3.28 -6.80 -1.52
CA ILE A 210 -1.94 -7.22 -1.93
C ILE A 210 -1.66 -8.69 -1.59
N GLN A 211 -2.12 -9.16 -0.43
CA GLN A 211 -1.98 -10.56 -0.04
C GLN A 211 -2.72 -11.50 -1.01
N ALA A 212 -3.96 -11.16 -1.37
CA ALA A 212 -4.73 -11.94 -2.34
C ALA A 212 -4.12 -11.87 -3.74
N ALA A 213 -3.62 -10.70 -4.17
CA ALA A 213 -2.95 -10.53 -5.46
C ALA A 213 -1.70 -11.41 -5.56
N LEU A 214 -0.82 -11.40 -4.54
CA LEU A 214 0.41 -12.20 -4.53
C LEU A 214 0.16 -13.72 -4.53
N ASN A 215 -0.97 -14.18 -4.00
CA ASN A 215 -1.35 -15.59 -4.06
C ASN A 215 -1.78 -16.03 -5.47
N ASN A 216 -2.20 -15.09 -6.32
CA ASN A 216 -2.62 -15.35 -7.70
C ASN A 216 -1.49 -15.10 -8.72
N VAL A 217 -0.32 -14.65 -8.26
CA VAL A 217 0.89 -14.58 -9.09
C VAL A 217 1.43 -16.01 -9.17
N PHE A 218 1.14 -16.67 -10.29
CA PHE A 218 1.40 -18.07 -10.71
C PHE A 218 0.21 -19.03 -10.66
#